data_AF-A0A6N4WTU2-F1
#
_entry.id   AF-A0A6N4WTU2-F1
#
_cell.length_a   1.000
_cell.length_b   1.000
_cell.length_c   1.000
_cell.angle_alpha   90.00
_cell.angle_beta   90.00
_cell.angle_gamma   90.00
#
_symmetry.space_group_name_H-M   'P 1'
#
loop_
_entity.id
_entity.type
_entity.pdbx_description
1 polymer ?
#
loop_
_entity_poly.entity_id
_entity_poly.type
_entity_poly.pdbx_seq_one_letter_code
_entity_poly.pdbx_strand_id
1 'polypeptide(L)'
;MLQTPDKLTLALACAVVLPCFSHAATYTWISSGGVGQDGDWTNTANWSGGTVPVDRIAGTGSNNGLSFNNTDTVIFDGTTAPTTASFPGLGGTTGGNGDTPTMVFNSGGPFTFDFNGRESSLWSNTAGTRTVFTVGDGTGGGTEDVTLNLTGLTFISRHATGATNNFLVNSDGTLNFNAGVDFRYGTTTDRLATITIAGGDVSFAGGLTNFTDNTGTYVDFTIVGGSFSALYSSTAGGGYVDKDAVETALTAGINWKNNFGGTFEVTESGGGFTVTAVPEPSSYALLAGLLGMSYVMVRRRK
;
A
#
# COMPACT_ATOMS: atom_id res chain seq x y z
N MET A 1 -72.76 -15.74 -11.75
CA MET A 1 -71.72 -15.01 -11.00
C MET A 1 -70.41 -15.74 -11.19
N LEU A 2 -69.62 -15.36 -12.20
CA LEU A 2 -68.22 -15.78 -12.34
C LEU A 2 -67.39 -14.55 -12.01
N GLN A 3 -66.59 -14.62 -10.95
CA GLN A 3 -65.63 -13.59 -10.60
C GLN A 3 -64.28 -14.05 -11.16
N THR A 4 -63.81 -13.39 -12.22
CA THR A 4 -62.48 -13.56 -12.78
C THR A 4 -61.43 -13.08 -11.77
N PRO A 5 -60.36 -13.84 -11.50
CA PRO A 5 -59.26 -13.33 -10.69
C PRO A 5 -58.49 -12.26 -11.48
N ASP A 6 -58.36 -11.09 -10.87
CA ASP A 6 -57.74 -9.90 -11.44
C ASP A 6 -56.28 -10.15 -11.82
N LYS A 7 -55.96 -9.85 -13.08
CA LYS A 7 -54.62 -9.89 -13.68
C LYS A 7 -53.63 -8.86 -13.08
N LEU A 8 -53.98 -8.21 -11.97
CA LEU A 8 -53.17 -7.15 -11.36
C LEU A 8 -52.21 -7.66 -10.26
N THR A 9 -52.44 -8.86 -9.72
CA THR A 9 -51.64 -9.38 -8.60
C THR A 9 -50.35 -10.10 -9.04
N LEU A 10 -50.19 -10.39 -10.34
CA LEU A 10 -49.01 -11.10 -10.87
C LEU A 10 -47.89 -10.17 -11.35
N ALA A 11 -48.13 -8.87 -11.49
CA ALA A 11 -47.12 -7.92 -11.97
C ALA A 11 -46.24 -7.32 -10.86
N LEU A 12 -46.63 -7.45 -9.58
CA LEU A 12 -45.87 -6.88 -8.46
C LEU A 12 -44.88 -7.87 -7.82
N ALA A 13 -45.01 -9.17 -8.09
CA ALA A 13 -44.08 -10.19 -7.58
C ALA A 13 -42.81 -10.37 -8.43
N CYS A 14 -42.81 -9.90 -9.69
CA CYS A 14 -41.66 -9.98 -10.58
C CYS A 14 -40.73 -8.75 -10.53
N ALA A 15 -41.06 -7.72 -9.75
CA ALA A 15 -40.31 -6.46 -9.71
C ALA A 15 -39.44 -6.25 -8.45
N VAL A 16 -39.39 -7.23 -7.53
CA VAL A 16 -38.57 -7.14 -6.30
C VAL A 16 -37.56 -8.28 -6.19
N VAL A 17 -37.11 -8.80 -7.33
CA VAL A 17 -35.78 -9.42 -7.40
C VAL A 17 -34.86 -8.34 -7.96
N LEU A 18 -34.62 -7.30 -7.16
CA LEU A 18 -33.43 -6.49 -7.36
C LEU A 18 -32.26 -7.48 -7.35
N PRO A 19 -31.44 -7.57 -8.41
CA PRO A 19 -30.16 -8.24 -8.26
C PRO A 19 -29.50 -7.58 -7.05
N CYS A 20 -29.20 -8.37 -6.02
CA CYS A 20 -28.30 -7.95 -4.96
C CYS A 20 -26.97 -7.71 -5.67
N PHE A 21 -26.76 -6.49 -6.16
CA PHE A 21 -25.43 -6.04 -6.49
C PHE A 21 -24.68 -6.14 -5.17
N SER A 22 -23.72 -7.06 -5.11
CA SER A 22 -22.72 -7.07 -4.04
C SER A 22 -22.03 -5.70 -4.12
N HIS A 23 -22.44 -4.77 -3.26
CA HIS A 23 -21.79 -3.48 -3.16
C HIS A 23 -20.42 -3.71 -2.50
N ALA A 24 -19.41 -2.99 -2.98
CA ALA A 24 -18.12 -2.90 -2.31
C ALA A 24 -18.34 -2.53 -0.84
N ALA A 25 -17.85 -3.36 0.09
CA ALA A 25 -17.90 -3.06 1.51
C ALA A 25 -16.72 -2.15 1.90
N THR A 26 -16.99 -1.14 2.73
CA THR A 26 -15.95 -0.29 3.33
C THR A 26 -16.04 -0.41 4.85
N TYR A 27 -14.92 -0.74 5.49
CA TYR A 27 -14.81 -0.86 6.94
C TYR A 27 -13.86 0.23 7.44
N THR A 28 -14.36 1.17 8.24
CA THR A 28 -13.55 2.30 8.73
C THR A 28 -13.32 2.18 10.22
N TRP A 29 -12.05 2.07 10.63
CA TRP A 29 -11.60 2.15 12.01
C TRP A 29 -11.57 3.60 12.46
N ILE A 30 -12.30 3.92 13.52
CA ILE A 30 -12.47 5.28 14.05
C ILE A 30 -11.93 5.45 15.48
N SER A 31 -11.57 4.36 16.16
CA SER A 31 -11.05 4.38 17.54
C SER A 31 -11.93 5.14 18.56
N SER A 32 -13.26 5.05 18.46
CA SER A 32 -14.17 5.81 19.33
C SER A 32 -14.31 5.21 20.72
N GLY A 33 -13.33 5.45 21.60
CA GLY A 33 -13.41 5.10 23.01
C GLY A 33 -12.61 6.08 23.86
N GLY A 34 -13.30 6.87 24.71
CA GLY A 34 -12.67 7.79 25.66
C GLY A 34 -11.66 7.12 26.61
N VAL A 35 -10.94 7.96 27.37
CA VAL A 35 -9.74 7.66 28.20
C VAL A 35 -9.57 6.17 28.54
N GLY A 36 -8.80 5.48 27.70
CA GLY A 36 -8.72 4.03 27.66
C GLY A 36 -8.78 3.39 26.27
N GLN A 37 -8.44 4.14 25.20
CA GLN A 37 -7.91 3.69 23.90
C GLN A 37 -7.94 2.16 23.68
N ASP A 38 -9.12 1.62 23.40
CA ASP A 38 -9.27 0.20 23.14
C ASP A 38 -8.76 -0.11 21.73
N GLY A 39 -7.57 -0.71 21.63
CA GLY A 39 -6.98 -1.14 20.38
C GLY A 39 -7.43 -2.54 19.94
N ASP A 40 -8.52 -3.08 20.47
CA ASP A 40 -9.06 -4.37 20.06
C ASP A 40 -9.76 -4.27 18.68
N TRP A 41 -9.15 -4.91 17.68
CA TRP A 41 -9.70 -5.06 16.32
C TRP A 41 -11.12 -5.63 16.32
N THR A 42 -11.42 -6.52 17.26
CA THR A 42 -12.70 -7.24 17.30
C THR A 42 -13.81 -6.43 17.97
N ASN A 43 -13.48 -5.32 18.63
CA ASN A 43 -14.47 -4.46 19.23
C ASN A 43 -15.22 -3.65 18.15
N THR A 44 -16.48 -4.02 17.93
CA THR A 44 -17.39 -3.34 17.00
C THR A 44 -17.49 -1.82 17.22
N ALA A 45 -17.32 -1.32 18.45
CA ALA A 45 -17.38 0.11 18.75
C ALA A 45 -16.22 0.90 18.13
N ASN A 46 -15.12 0.24 17.75
CA ASN A 46 -14.00 0.88 17.06
C ASN A 46 -14.22 1.01 15.54
N TRP A 47 -15.28 0.40 15.00
CA TRP A 47 -15.63 0.43 13.59
C TRP A 47 -16.84 1.30 13.33
N SER A 48 -16.73 2.20 12.36
CA SER A 48 -17.87 2.96 11.86
C SER A 48 -18.98 2.01 11.39
N GLY A 49 -20.21 2.23 11.86
CA GLY A 49 -21.33 1.34 11.58
C GLY A 49 -21.31 0.00 12.33
N GLY A 50 -20.37 -0.21 13.26
CA GLY A 50 -20.35 -1.37 14.16
C GLY A 50 -19.98 -2.70 13.50
N THR A 51 -19.50 -2.68 12.25
CA THR A 51 -19.19 -3.90 11.51
C THR A 51 -17.69 -4.14 11.46
N VAL A 52 -17.23 -5.23 12.08
CA VAL A 52 -15.83 -5.65 12.05
C VAL A 52 -15.54 -6.32 10.69
N PRO A 53 -14.44 -5.97 10.01
CA PRO A 53 -13.96 -6.70 8.85
C PRO A 53 -13.52 -8.11 9.30
N VAL A 54 -14.41 -9.08 9.10
CA VAL A 54 -14.16 -10.49 9.37
C VAL A 54 -13.90 -11.24 8.08
N ASP A 55 -13.02 -12.25 8.13
CA ASP A 55 -12.94 -13.23 7.06
C ASP A 55 -14.33 -13.86 6.84
N ARG A 56 -14.84 -13.82 5.62
CA ARG A 56 -16.23 -14.21 5.31
C ARG A 56 -16.46 -15.72 5.39
N ILE A 57 -15.45 -16.51 5.76
CA ILE A 57 -15.54 -17.97 5.86
C ILE A 57 -15.73 -18.40 7.32
N ALA A 58 -16.99 -18.60 7.72
CA ALA A 58 -17.32 -19.12 9.04
C ALA A 58 -16.88 -20.59 9.22
N GLY A 59 -16.35 -20.93 10.40
CA GLY A 59 -16.25 -22.33 10.87
C GLY A 59 -14.93 -23.09 10.65
N THR A 60 -13.84 -22.42 10.26
CA THR A 60 -12.56 -23.10 9.99
C THR A 60 -11.65 -23.23 11.20
N GLY A 61 -11.96 -22.58 12.33
CA GLY A 61 -11.25 -22.74 13.60
C GLY A 61 -9.72 -22.53 13.53
N SER A 62 -9.23 -21.91 12.46
CA SER A 62 -7.81 -21.70 12.19
C SER A 62 -7.58 -20.28 11.68
N ASN A 63 -6.67 -19.58 12.37
CA ASN A 63 -6.22 -18.20 12.14
C ASN A 63 -5.55 -18.02 10.77
N ASN A 64 -6.32 -18.04 9.68
CA ASN A 64 -5.78 -18.07 8.32
C ASN A 64 -5.79 -16.72 7.58
N GLY A 65 -5.85 -15.61 8.33
CA GLY A 65 -5.68 -14.25 7.84
C GLY A 65 -6.87 -13.65 7.07
N LEU A 66 -6.91 -12.33 6.95
CA LEU A 66 -7.93 -11.60 6.20
C LEU A 66 -7.82 -11.89 4.70
N SER A 67 -8.98 -12.19 4.11
CA SER A 67 -9.18 -12.24 2.67
C SER A 67 -10.55 -11.65 2.33
N PHE A 68 -10.61 -10.80 1.31
CA PHE A 68 -11.85 -10.13 0.90
C PHE A 68 -12.11 -10.29 -0.60
N ASN A 69 -13.28 -9.83 -1.03
CA ASN A 69 -13.50 -9.55 -2.44
C ASN A 69 -12.58 -8.39 -2.85
N ASN A 70 -12.07 -8.43 -4.09
CA ASN A 70 -11.21 -7.37 -4.67
C ASN A 70 -11.80 -5.96 -4.63
N THR A 71 -13.10 -5.82 -4.38
CA THR A 71 -13.82 -4.53 -4.29
C THR A 71 -13.91 -3.96 -2.89
N ASP A 72 -13.66 -4.75 -1.85
CA ASP A 72 -13.83 -4.33 -0.45
C ASP A 72 -12.59 -3.57 0.04
N THR A 73 -12.77 -2.65 0.99
CA THR A 73 -11.69 -1.79 1.53
C THR A 73 -11.75 -1.68 3.05
N VAL A 74 -10.59 -1.68 3.70
CA VAL A 74 -10.42 -1.36 5.13
C VAL A 74 -9.68 -0.03 5.26
N ILE A 75 -10.18 0.88 6.09
CA ILE A 75 -9.64 2.23 6.27
C ILE A 75 -9.31 2.45 7.75
N PHE A 76 -8.12 2.97 8.04
CA PHE A 76 -7.70 3.38 9.38
C PHE A 76 -7.61 4.90 9.47
N ASP A 77 -8.66 5.51 10.05
CA ASP A 77 -8.80 6.96 10.27
C ASP A 77 -8.78 7.32 11.77
N GLY A 78 -8.62 6.32 12.64
CA GLY A 78 -8.56 6.51 14.08
C GLY A 78 -7.23 7.10 14.54
N THR A 79 -7.23 7.80 15.67
CA THR A 79 -6.01 8.36 16.28
C THR A 79 -5.17 7.31 17.02
N THR A 80 -5.73 6.11 17.19
CA THR A 80 -5.09 5.00 17.91
C THR A 80 -5.06 3.76 17.02
N ALA A 81 -3.87 3.19 16.83
CA ALA A 81 -3.70 1.91 16.14
C ALA A 81 -4.39 0.78 16.93
N PRO A 82 -4.94 -0.21 16.23
CA PRO A 82 -5.22 -1.49 16.85
C PRO A 82 -3.94 -2.09 17.44
N THR A 83 -4.06 -2.94 18.45
CA THR A 83 -2.91 -3.56 19.13
C THR A 83 -2.71 -5.02 18.73
N THR A 84 -1.46 -5.48 18.84
CA THR A 84 -0.95 -6.77 18.34
C THR A 84 -1.65 -8.02 18.85
N ALA A 85 -2.44 -7.93 19.93
CA ALA A 85 -3.24 -9.07 20.41
C ALA A 85 -4.43 -9.39 19.49
N SER A 86 -4.75 -8.54 18.51
CA SER A 86 -6.02 -8.60 17.78
C SER A 86 -5.92 -8.50 16.24
N PHE A 87 -4.72 -8.35 15.66
CA PHE A 87 -4.58 -8.32 14.19
C PHE A 87 -4.74 -9.71 13.58
N PRO A 88 -5.70 -9.91 12.67
CA PRO A 88 -5.63 -11.04 11.76
C PRO A 88 -4.45 -10.84 10.79
N GLY A 89 -3.71 -11.91 10.50
CA GLY A 89 -2.68 -11.86 9.45
C GLY A 89 -3.29 -11.65 8.06
N LEU A 90 -2.47 -11.55 7.02
CA LEU A 90 -2.91 -11.33 5.64
C LEU A 90 -2.65 -12.57 4.77
N GLY A 91 -3.65 -12.93 3.95
CA GLY A 91 -3.49 -13.92 2.88
C GLY A 91 -4.25 -15.26 3.05
N GLY A 92 -5.58 -15.20 3.20
CA GLY A 92 -6.52 -16.34 3.32
C GLY A 92 -6.10 -17.75 2.85
N THR A 93 -6.50 -18.81 3.59
CA THR A 93 -6.28 -20.21 3.15
C THR A 93 -7.40 -21.24 3.26
N THR A 94 -8.49 -21.09 4.00
CA THR A 94 -9.44 -22.22 4.10
C THR A 94 -10.57 -22.15 3.07
N GLY A 95 -10.26 -22.55 1.82
CA GLY A 95 -11.25 -23.15 0.91
C GLY A 95 -11.85 -22.29 -0.22
N GLY A 96 -11.32 -21.12 -0.57
CA GLY A 96 -11.85 -20.34 -1.70
C GLY A 96 -11.06 -19.08 -2.09
N ASN A 97 -11.44 -18.50 -3.24
CA ASN A 97 -10.83 -17.36 -3.94
C ASN A 97 -10.97 -16.03 -3.16
N GLY A 98 -10.04 -15.73 -2.25
CA GLY A 98 -9.98 -14.43 -1.56
C GLY A 98 -8.80 -13.58 -2.01
N ASP A 99 -9.03 -12.29 -2.28
CA ASP A 99 -7.99 -11.30 -2.54
C ASP A 99 -7.34 -10.82 -1.24
N THR A 100 -6.07 -10.40 -1.29
CA THR A 100 -5.54 -9.57 -0.21
C THR A 100 -6.34 -8.27 -0.15
N PRO A 101 -6.81 -7.86 1.05
CA PRO A 101 -7.59 -6.64 1.21
C PRO A 101 -6.92 -5.41 0.61
N THR A 102 -7.72 -4.52 0.02
CA THR A 102 -7.33 -3.12 -0.14
C THR A 102 -7.38 -2.45 1.23
N MET A 103 -6.30 -1.80 1.64
CA MET A 103 -6.24 -1.08 2.92
C MET A 103 -5.68 0.33 2.76
N VAL A 104 -6.23 1.25 3.54
CA VAL A 104 -5.85 2.66 3.58
C VAL A 104 -5.51 3.03 5.01
N PHE A 105 -4.34 3.62 5.22
CA PHE A 105 -3.80 3.93 6.54
C PHE A 105 -3.53 5.43 6.67
N ASN A 106 -4.54 6.19 7.08
CA ASN A 106 -4.48 7.65 7.14
C ASN A 106 -3.91 8.16 8.47
N SER A 107 -4.15 7.45 9.58
CA SER A 107 -3.67 7.87 10.91
C SER A 107 -3.55 6.72 11.91
N GLY A 108 -2.98 7.04 13.09
CA GLY A 108 -3.04 6.21 14.28
C GLY A 108 -1.94 5.17 14.45
N GLY A 109 -1.04 5.03 13.46
CA GLY A 109 0.03 4.03 13.46
C GLY A 109 0.98 4.06 14.68
N PRO A 110 1.87 3.07 14.81
CA PRO A 110 2.26 2.10 13.78
C PRO A 110 1.30 0.91 13.65
N PHE A 111 1.26 0.35 12.44
CA PHE A 111 0.56 -0.89 12.10
C PHE A 111 1.57 -1.99 11.77
N THR A 112 1.28 -3.22 12.17
CA THR A 112 2.08 -4.39 11.77
C THR A 112 1.15 -5.50 11.30
N PHE A 113 1.27 -5.87 10.03
CA PHE A 113 0.56 -7.00 9.45
C PHE A 113 1.53 -8.10 9.08
N ASP A 114 1.18 -9.32 9.48
CA ASP A 114 1.93 -10.51 9.14
C ASP A 114 1.26 -11.27 8.00
N PHE A 115 2.01 -11.54 6.93
CA PHE A 115 1.56 -12.43 5.86
C PHE A 115 1.72 -13.89 6.27
N ASN A 116 0.78 -14.36 7.08
CA ASN A 116 0.68 -15.75 7.53
C ASN A 116 -0.15 -16.64 6.58
N GLY A 117 -0.57 -16.06 5.47
CA GLY A 117 -1.39 -16.67 4.45
C GLY A 117 -0.75 -17.74 3.58
N ARG A 118 -1.48 -18.21 2.54
CA ARG A 118 -0.94 -19.20 1.60
C ARG A 118 0.33 -18.66 0.95
N GLU A 119 1.44 -19.34 1.19
CA GLU A 119 2.75 -19.01 0.61
C GLU A 119 3.22 -17.59 0.98
N SER A 120 2.70 -17.01 2.07
CA SER A 120 3.08 -15.69 2.59
C SER A 120 3.20 -14.62 1.49
N SER A 121 2.15 -14.53 0.67
CA SER A 121 2.12 -13.74 -0.58
C SER A 121 0.91 -12.81 -0.64
N LEU A 122 1.03 -11.77 -1.46
CA LEU A 122 -0.08 -10.92 -1.89
C LEU A 122 -0.89 -11.58 -3.02
N TRP A 123 -2.20 -11.69 -2.85
CA TRP A 123 -3.11 -12.37 -3.77
C TRP A 123 -4.06 -11.41 -4.48
N SER A 124 -4.13 -11.56 -5.81
CA SER A 124 -5.02 -10.80 -6.67
C SER A 124 -5.75 -11.76 -7.61
N ASN A 125 -7.05 -11.98 -7.43
CA ASN A 125 -7.86 -12.90 -8.22
C ASN A 125 -8.49 -12.24 -9.46
N THR A 126 -8.29 -10.94 -9.64
CA THR A 126 -8.80 -10.18 -10.79
C THR A 126 -7.66 -9.50 -11.53
N ALA A 127 -7.72 -9.49 -12.87
CA ALA A 127 -6.77 -8.77 -13.71
C ALA A 127 -6.94 -7.25 -13.60
N GLY A 128 -5.89 -6.50 -13.92
CA GLY A 128 -5.85 -5.04 -13.82
C GLY A 128 -5.00 -4.54 -12.65
N THR A 129 -4.94 -3.22 -12.50
CA THR A 129 -4.15 -2.56 -11.46
C THR A 129 -5.00 -2.28 -10.23
N ARG A 130 -4.50 -2.62 -9.04
CA ARG A 130 -5.11 -2.31 -7.75
C ARG A 130 -4.06 -1.71 -6.82
N THR A 131 -4.36 -0.58 -6.21
CA THR A 131 -3.58 -0.09 -5.06
C THR A 131 -4.00 -0.91 -3.84
N VAL A 132 -3.15 -1.83 -3.41
CA VAL A 132 -3.46 -2.74 -2.30
C VAL A 132 -3.29 -2.02 -0.97
N PHE A 133 -2.22 -1.23 -0.82
CA PHE A 133 -2.01 -0.40 0.37
C PHE A 133 -1.82 1.06 -0.02
N THR A 134 -2.51 1.93 0.69
CA THR A 134 -2.25 3.37 0.72
C THR A 134 -1.79 3.72 2.13
N VAL A 135 -0.58 4.27 2.26
CA VAL A 135 0.06 4.57 3.55
C VAL A 135 0.27 6.08 3.63
N GLY A 136 -0.36 6.71 4.62
CA GLY A 136 -0.43 8.15 4.76
C GLY A 136 -1.56 8.79 3.92
N ASP A 137 -1.61 10.12 4.00
CA ASP A 137 -2.61 11.13 3.62
C ASP A 137 -3.68 11.52 4.67
N GLY A 138 -3.27 11.41 5.94
CA GLY A 138 -3.69 12.28 7.05
C GLY A 138 -3.04 13.69 7.02
N THR A 139 -2.13 13.92 6.07
CA THR A 139 -1.57 15.19 5.54
C THR A 139 -0.56 15.98 6.40
N GLY A 140 0.24 15.27 7.22
CA GLY A 140 1.69 15.47 7.41
C GLY A 140 2.29 16.54 8.33
N GLY A 141 3.34 16.13 9.06
CA GLY A 141 4.23 16.97 9.89
C GLY A 141 4.04 16.85 11.41
N GLY A 142 3.34 15.82 11.89
CA GLY A 142 2.85 15.71 13.28
C GLY A 142 2.43 14.30 13.71
N THR A 143 1.46 14.19 14.62
CA THR A 143 0.88 12.93 15.16
C THR A 143 0.18 12.03 14.12
N GLU A 144 0.14 12.48 12.88
CA GLU A 144 -0.54 11.90 11.73
C GLU A 144 0.42 11.04 10.89
N ASP A 145 1.72 11.02 11.22
CA ASP A 145 2.68 10.13 10.56
C ASP A 145 2.29 8.67 10.83
N VAL A 146 2.21 7.88 9.76
CA VAL A 146 1.80 6.48 9.82
C VAL A 146 2.91 5.58 9.33
N THR A 147 3.22 4.56 10.13
CA THR A 147 4.09 3.47 9.70
C THR A 147 3.28 2.20 9.49
N LEU A 148 3.39 1.58 8.31
CA LEU A 148 2.92 0.24 8.03
C LEU A 148 4.12 -0.71 7.92
N ASN A 149 4.15 -1.72 8.79
CA ASN A 149 5.15 -2.79 8.77
C ASN A 149 4.53 -4.07 8.22
N LEU A 150 5.14 -4.63 7.19
CA LEU A 150 4.76 -5.90 6.58
C LEU A 150 5.80 -6.95 6.95
N THR A 151 5.37 -7.97 7.68
CA THR A 151 6.19 -9.13 8.03
C THR A 151 5.74 -10.37 7.26
N GLY A 152 6.63 -11.35 7.12
CA GLY A 152 6.31 -12.62 6.47
C GLY A 152 6.17 -12.56 4.94
N LEU A 153 5.97 -11.39 4.32
CA LEU A 153 5.76 -11.27 2.88
C LEU A 153 6.99 -11.74 2.08
N THR A 154 6.74 -12.63 1.12
CA THR A 154 7.77 -13.17 0.21
C THR A 154 7.57 -12.75 -1.25
N PHE A 155 6.31 -12.62 -1.71
CA PHE A 155 5.96 -12.29 -3.11
C PHE A 155 4.87 -11.22 -3.22
N ILE A 156 4.99 -10.29 -4.17
CA ILE A 156 4.09 -9.12 -4.29
C ILE A 156 2.82 -9.35 -5.12
N SER A 157 2.79 -10.30 -6.06
CA SER A 157 1.60 -10.50 -6.90
C SER A 157 1.39 -11.95 -7.30
N ARG A 158 0.25 -12.52 -6.89
CA ARG A 158 -0.16 -13.89 -7.18
C ARG A 158 -1.54 -13.98 -7.83
N HIS A 159 -1.67 -15.00 -8.69
CA HIS A 159 -2.90 -15.57 -9.26
C HIS A 159 -3.39 -14.97 -10.59
N ALA A 160 -4.06 -13.82 -10.61
CA ALA A 160 -4.58 -13.29 -11.87
C ALA A 160 -3.44 -12.86 -12.80
N THR A 161 -3.43 -13.42 -14.00
CA THR A 161 -2.62 -12.96 -15.13
C THR A 161 -3.01 -11.54 -15.50
N GLY A 162 -2.04 -10.66 -15.75
CA GLY A 162 -2.30 -9.25 -16.04
C GLY A 162 -2.67 -8.41 -14.80
N ALA A 163 -2.41 -8.92 -13.60
CA ALA A 163 -2.62 -8.17 -12.35
C ALA A 163 -1.39 -7.34 -11.98
N THR A 164 -1.62 -6.10 -11.56
CA THR A 164 -0.59 -5.21 -11.00
C THR A 164 -1.00 -4.77 -9.61
N ASN A 165 -0.18 -5.09 -8.61
CA ASN A 165 -0.38 -4.59 -7.25
C ASN A 165 0.45 -3.32 -7.04
N ASN A 166 -0.22 -2.23 -6.73
CA ASN A 166 0.40 -0.95 -6.41
C ASN A 166 0.42 -0.72 -4.90
N PHE A 167 1.47 -0.06 -4.42
CA PHE A 167 1.53 0.54 -3.10
C PHE A 167 1.66 2.05 -3.26
N LEU A 168 0.78 2.82 -2.62
CA LEU A 168 0.89 4.28 -2.58
C LEU A 168 1.40 4.69 -1.20
N VAL A 169 2.45 5.50 -1.17
CA VAL A 169 3.06 5.99 0.08
C VAL A 169 3.19 7.50 0.01
N ASN A 170 2.35 8.18 0.79
CA ASN A 170 2.24 9.63 0.89
C ASN A 170 3.30 10.21 1.83
N SER A 171 3.46 11.54 1.86
CA SER A 171 4.54 12.24 2.59
C SER A 171 4.60 12.03 4.11
N ASP A 172 3.50 11.61 4.69
CA ASP A 172 3.32 11.25 6.10
C ASP A 172 3.32 9.72 6.32
N GLY A 173 3.60 8.96 5.27
CA GLY A 173 3.59 7.51 5.27
C GLY A 173 5.00 6.91 5.25
N THR A 174 5.19 5.85 6.03
CA THR A 174 6.33 4.95 5.94
C THR A 174 5.85 3.52 5.72
N LEU A 175 6.30 2.88 4.65
CA LEU A 175 6.03 1.47 4.34
C LEU A 175 7.29 0.64 4.50
N ASN A 176 7.28 -0.28 5.47
CA ASN A 176 8.39 -1.17 5.75
C ASN A 176 8.05 -2.60 5.34
N PHE A 177 8.85 -3.16 4.45
CA PHE A 177 8.93 -4.59 4.22
C PHE A 177 10.04 -5.15 5.11
N ASN A 178 9.68 -5.92 6.14
CA ASN A 178 10.63 -6.41 7.15
C ASN A 178 11.47 -7.62 6.66
N ALA A 179 11.57 -7.80 5.35
CA ALA A 179 12.38 -8.80 4.67
C ALA A 179 12.73 -8.32 3.24
N GLY A 180 13.57 -9.09 2.54
CA GLY A 180 13.67 -8.98 1.09
C GLY A 180 12.42 -9.56 0.44
N VAL A 181 12.05 -9.04 -0.74
CA VAL A 181 10.81 -9.40 -1.42
C VAL A 181 11.07 -9.73 -2.88
N ASP A 182 10.40 -10.75 -3.39
CA ASP A 182 10.40 -11.14 -4.79
C ASP A 182 9.24 -10.46 -5.55
N PHE A 183 9.57 -9.77 -6.62
CA PHE A 183 8.63 -9.05 -7.48
C PHE A 183 7.97 -9.93 -8.55
N ARG A 184 8.29 -11.23 -8.58
CA ARG A 184 7.79 -12.19 -9.56
C ARG A 184 7.18 -13.42 -8.89
N TYR A 185 6.06 -13.90 -9.45
CA TYR A 185 5.52 -15.22 -9.10
C TYR A 185 5.57 -16.17 -10.30
N GLY A 186 6.27 -17.30 -10.15
CA GLY A 186 6.42 -18.29 -11.23
C GLY A 186 7.15 -17.73 -12.45
N THR A 187 6.85 -18.26 -13.63
CA THR A 187 7.52 -17.84 -14.88
C THR A 187 6.79 -16.70 -15.62
N THR A 188 5.68 -16.18 -15.07
CA THR A 188 4.82 -15.18 -15.75
C THR A 188 5.34 -13.76 -15.65
N THR A 189 5.37 -13.02 -16.75
CA THR A 189 5.83 -11.63 -16.85
C THR A 189 4.69 -10.60 -16.81
N ASP A 190 3.49 -10.99 -16.40
CA ASP A 190 2.31 -10.12 -16.39
C ASP A 190 1.65 -10.01 -15.01
N ARG A 191 2.36 -10.52 -13.99
CA ARG A 191 2.04 -10.30 -12.58
C ARG A 191 3.06 -9.32 -12.06
N LEU A 192 2.63 -8.08 -11.91
CA LEU A 192 3.49 -6.93 -11.72
C LEU A 192 3.27 -6.29 -10.37
N ALA A 193 4.23 -5.46 -9.99
CA ALA A 193 4.24 -4.73 -8.75
C ALA A 193 4.76 -3.32 -9.00
N THR A 194 4.04 -2.33 -8.52
CA THR A 194 4.45 -0.92 -8.61
C THR A 194 4.43 -0.28 -7.24
N ILE A 195 5.32 0.68 -7.02
CA ILE A 195 5.34 1.47 -5.78
C ILE A 195 5.30 2.93 -6.20
N THR A 196 4.25 3.63 -5.82
CA THR A 196 4.11 5.08 -6.02
C THR A 196 4.52 5.79 -4.74
N ILE A 197 5.56 6.60 -4.80
CA ILE A 197 6.10 7.37 -3.69
C ILE A 197 5.74 8.83 -3.90
N ALA A 198 4.73 9.30 -3.16
CA ALA A 198 4.23 10.67 -3.14
C ALA A 198 4.81 11.44 -1.94
N GLY A 199 6.14 11.40 -1.82
CA GLY A 199 6.89 12.10 -0.77
C GLY A 199 7.18 11.28 0.49
N GLY A 200 6.65 10.06 0.61
CA GLY A 200 6.88 9.19 1.77
C GLY A 200 8.09 8.28 1.65
N ASP A 201 8.24 7.38 2.63
CA ASP A 201 9.39 6.48 2.73
C ASP A 201 9.01 5.01 2.55
N VAL A 202 9.78 4.31 1.73
CA VAL A 202 9.65 2.86 1.52
C VAL A 202 10.97 2.19 1.85
N SER A 203 10.92 1.13 2.67
CA SER A 203 12.11 0.37 3.02
C SER A 203 11.90 -1.13 2.87
N PHE A 204 12.94 -1.81 2.40
CA PHE A 204 13.05 -3.26 2.40
C PHE A 204 14.25 -3.64 3.28
N ALA A 205 14.00 -4.45 4.31
CA ALA A 205 15.05 -4.92 5.22
C ALA A 205 15.99 -5.94 4.55
N GLY A 206 15.68 -6.39 3.34
CA GLY A 206 16.50 -7.28 2.54
C GLY A 206 16.63 -6.83 1.09
N GLY A 207 17.31 -7.65 0.29
CA GLY A 207 17.46 -7.40 -1.14
C GLY A 207 16.18 -7.68 -1.94
N LEU A 208 16.04 -6.99 -3.06
CA LEU A 208 14.95 -7.22 -4.01
C LEU A 208 15.34 -8.35 -4.96
N THR A 209 14.39 -9.23 -5.29
CA THR A 209 14.57 -10.25 -6.33
C THR A 209 13.57 -10.02 -7.46
N ASN A 210 14.01 -10.22 -8.70
CA ASN A 210 13.29 -10.07 -9.96
C ASN A 210 12.67 -8.68 -10.20
N PHE A 211 13.09 -7.66 -9.45
CA PHE A 211 12.62 -6.29 -9.61
C PHE A 211 12.95 -5.74 -11.01
N THR A 212 14.16 -6.03 -11.50
CA THR A 212 14.67 -5.55 -12.80
C THR A 212 14.30 -6.46 -13.97
N ASP A 213 13.74 -7.64 -13.72
CA ASP A 213 13.40 -8.63 -14.75
C ASP A 213 12.24 -8.18 -15.66
N ASN A 214 11.45 -7.21 -15.20
CA ASN A 214 10.24 -6.78 -15.87
C ASN A 214 10.11 -5.27 -15.88
N THR A 215 9.95 -4.68 -17.07
CA THR A 215 9.80 -3.23 -17.23
C THR A 215 8.45 -2.69 -16.77
N GLY A 216 7.46 -3.58 -16.56
CA GLY A 216 6.16 -3.25 -15.96
C GLY A 216 6.20 -3.16 -14.43
N THR A 217 7.29 -3.61 -13.80
CA THR A 217 7.55 -3.44 -12.37
C THR A 217 8.43 -2.21 -12.17
N TYR A 218 7.98 -1.25 -11.37
CA TYR A 218 8.72 -0.02 -11.16
C TYR A 218 8.38 0.70 -9.85
N VAL A 219 9.28 1.56 -9.42
CA VAL A 219 9.05 2.59 -8.41
C VAL A 219 8.83 3.92 -9.14
N ASP A 220 7.76 4.63 -8.81
CA ASP A 220 7.42 5.94 -9.34
C ASP A 220 7.42 6.99 -8.26
N PHE A 221 8.36 7.93 -8.35
CA PHE A 221 8.39 9.10 -7.49
C PHE A 221 7.57 10.21 -8.15
N THR A 222 6.57 10.71 -7.41
CA THR A 222 5.63 11.72 -7.92
C THR A 222 5.79 13.08 -7.23
N ILE A 223 6.44 13.11 -6.05
CA ILE A 223 6.78 14.33 -5.31
C ILE A 223 8.21 14.22 -4.74
N VAL A 224 8.89 15.36 -4.61
CA VAL A 224 10.17 15.49 -3.89
C VAL A 224 10.04 15.09 -2.42
N GLY A 225 11.11 14.54 -1.85
CA GLY A 225 11.24 14.27 -0.41
C GLY A 225 11.11 12.80 -0.07
N GLY A 226 10.43 12.02 -0.93
CA GLY A 226 10.26 10.60 -0.70
C GLY A 226 11.52 9.79 -0.94
N SER A 227 11.62 8.64 -0.30
CA SER A 227 12.75 7.74 -0.40
C SER A 227 12.36 6.27 -0.60
N PHE A 228 13.25 5.52 -1.26
CA PHE A 228 13.19 4.08 -1.39
C PHE A 228 14.52 3.49 -0.93
N SER A 229 14.50 2.50 -0.03
CA SER A 229 15.69 1.82 0.44
C SER A 229 15.57 0.30 0.37
N ALA A 230 16.68 -0.36 0.06
CA ALA A 230 16.81 -1.82 0.07
C ALA A 230 18.27 -2.25 0.23
N LEU A 231 18.50 -3.51 0.59
CA LEU A 231 19.86 -4.08 0.59
C LEU A 231 20.29 -4.47 -0.84
N TYR A 232 21.59 -4.45 -1.09
CA TYR A 232 22.14 -5.07 -2.30
C TYR A 232 21.94 -6.59 -2.25
N SER A 233 21.79 -7.20 -3.42
CA SER A 233 21.63 -8.63 -3.58
C SER A 233 22.47 -9.13 -4.75
N SER A 234 23.41 -10.02 -4.46
CA SER A 234 24.21 -10.74 -5.46
C SER A 234 23.60 -12.08 -5.87
N THR A 235 22.38 -12.37 -5.41
CA THR A 235 21.67 -13.61 -5.75
C THR A 235 21.24 -13.58 -7.21
N ALA A 236 21.07 -14.74 -7.85
CA ALA A 236 20.46 -14.80 -9.18
C ALA A 236 19.05 -14.18 -9.15
N GLY A 237 18.77 -13.26 -10.08
CA GLY A 237 17.56 -12.42 -10.04
C GLY A 237 17.62 -11.28 -9.02
N GLY A 238 18.73 -11.11 -8.29
CA GLY A 238 18.92 -9.97 -7.40
C GLY A 238 18.86 -8.65 -8.17
N GLY A 239 18.17 -7.65 -7.62
CA GLY A 239 17.92 -6.39 -8.31
C GLY A 239 19.21 -5.59 -8.58
N TYR A 240 19.97 -5.28 -7.52
CA TYR A 240 21.17 -4.42 -7.61
C TYR A 240 22.29 -4.96 -6.73
N VAL A 241 23.53 -4.90 -7.23
CA VAL A 241 24.73 -5.43 -6.56
C VAL A 241 25.59 -4.34 -5.91
N ASP A 242 25.47 -3.10 -6.38
CA ASP A 242 26.21 -1.93 -5.92
C ASP A 242 25.49 -0.63 -6.35
N LYS A 243 26.02 0.52 -5.94
CA LYS A 243 25.48 1.85 -6.29
C LYS A 243 25.55 2.16 -7.77
N ASP A 244 26.63 1.79 -8.46
CA ASP A 244 26.79 2.07 -9.89
C ASP A 244 25.67 1.39 -10.71
N ALA A 245 25.26 0.18 -10.33
CA ALA A 245 24.12 -0.51 -10.93
C ALA A 245 22.79 0.23 -10.67
N VAL A 246 22.60 0.78 -9.48
CA VAL A 246 21.41 1.59 -9.15
C VAL A 246 21.38 2.88 -9.97
N GLU A 247 22.49 3.64 -10.01
CA GLU A 247 22.59 4.89 -10.77
C GLU A 247 22.40 4.68 -12.29
N THR A 248 22.93 3.57 -12.82
CA THR A 248 22.71 3.16 -14.20
C THR A 248 21.22 2.89 -14.47
N ALA A 249 20.53 2.19 -13.57
CA ALA A 249 19.12 1.88 -13.70
C ALA A 249 18.23 3.13 -13.58
N LEU A 250 18.57 4.06 -12.69
CA LEU A 250 17.91 5.36 -12.56
C LEU A 250 18.03 6.17 -13.85
N THR A 251 19.23 6.21 -14.45
CA THR A 251 19.49 6.89 -15.72
C THR A 251 18.71 6.25 -16.87
N ALA A 252 18.58 4.93 -16.89
CA ALA A 252 17.79 4.22 -17.90
C ALA A 252 16.28 4.51 -17.79
N GLY A 253 15.78 4.87 -16.61
CA GLY A 253 14.38 5.26 -16.40
C GLY A 253 13.36 4.12 -16.59
N ILE A 254 13.81 2.86 -16.51
CA ILE A 254 12.96 1.68 -16.77
C ILE A 254 12.17 1.30 -15.52
N ASN A 255 12.86 0.83 -14.47
CA ASN A 255 12.25 0.45 -13.18
C ASN A 255 12.13 1.63 -12.19
N TRP A 256 12.64 2.78 -12.57
CA TRP A 256 12.58 4.02 -11.78
C TRP A 256 11.94 5.11 -12.62
N LYS A 257 10.78 5.61 -12.18
CA LYS A 257 10.06 6.70 -12.83
C LYS A 257 10.23 7.97 -12.02
N ASN A 258 10.53 9.05 -12.74
CA ASN A 258 10.66 10.39 -12.20
C ASN A 258 9.52 11.23 -12.76
N ASN A 259 8.44 11.36 -12.00
CA ASN A 259 7.27 12.17 -12.32
C ASN A 259 7.15 13.40 -11.39
N PHE A 260 8.21 13.75 -10.65
CA PHE A 260 8.23 14.84 -9.65
C PHE A 260 9.00 16.09 -10.11
N GLY A 261 9.63 16.06 -11.30
CA GLY A 261 10.33 17.22 -11.87
C GLY A 261 11.62 17.60 -11.16
N GLY A 262 12.27 16.66 -10.48
CA GLY A 262 13.57 16.85 -9.82
C GLY A 262 14.61 15.81 -10.27
N THR A 263 15.60 15.54 -9.43
CA THR A 263 16.64 14.54 -9.68
C THR A 263 16.66 13.47 -8.60
N PHE A 264 17.25 12.31 -8.90
CA PHE A 264 17.51 11.29 -7.89
C PHE A 264 18.85 11.51 -7.22
N GLU A 265 18.90 11.28 -5.91
CA GLU A 265 20.14 11.13 -5.15
C GLU A 265 20.24 9.68 -4.66
N VAL A 266 21.42 9.07 -4.81
CA VAL A 266 21.69 7.71 -4.31
C VAL A 266 22.73 7.78 -3.20
N THR A 267 22.34 7.32 -2.02
CA THR A 267 23.24 7.15 -0.87
C THR A 267 23.43 5.68 -0.55
N GLU A 268 24.59 5.34 -0.01
CA GLU A 268 24.94 3.98 0.41
C GLU A 268 25.16 3.93 1.91
N SER A 269 24.59 2.91 2.55
CA SER A 269 24.80 2.63 3.97
C SER A 269 24.50 1.17 4.27
N GLY A 270 25.27 0.55 5.17
CA GLY A 270 24.94 -0.77 5.72
C GLY A 270 24.83 -1.92 4.71
N GLY A 271 25.47 -1.82 3.54
CA GLY A 271 25.35 -2.83 2.47
C GLY A 271 24.08 -2.72 1.62
N GLY A 272 23.39 -1.58 1.68
CA GLY A 272 22.26 -1.25 0.84
C GLY A 272 22.36 0.15 0.25
N PHE A 273 21.29 0.53 -0.44
CA PHE A 273 21.14 1.83 -1.09
C PHE A 273 19.86 2.51 -0.62
N THR A 274 19.86 3.84 -0.72
CA THR A 274 18.66 4.67 -0.63
C THR A 274 18.62 5.59 -1.83
N VAL A 275 17.53 5.54 -2.58
CA VAL A 275 17.19 6.48 -3.65
C VAL A 275 16.23 7.52 -3.08
N THR A 276 16.58 8.79 -3.20
CA THR A 276 15.76 9.91 -2.73
C THR A 276 15.39 10.83 -3.88
N ALA A 277 14.14 11.26 -3.92
CA ALA A 277 13.67 12.30 -4.84
C ALA A 277 14.05 13.68 -4.28
N VAL A 278 14.96 14.39 -4.95
CA VAL A 278 15.44 15.72 -4.52
C VAL A 278 15.12 16.80 -5.55
N PRO A 279 14.93 18.08 -5.15
CA PRO A 279 14.75 19.17 -6.10
C PRO A 279 15.92 19.26 -7.09
N GLU A 280 15.67 19.78 -8.29
CA GLU A 280 16.76 20.03 -9.24
C GLU A 280 17.83 20.95 -8.62
N PRO A 281 19.14 20.68 -8.86
CA PRO A 281 20.23 21.49 -8.31
C PRO A 281 20.11 23.00 -8.62
N SER A 282 19.53 23.35 -9.77
CA SER A 282 19.25 24.73 -10.20
C SER A 282 18.30 25.48 -9.25
N SER A 283 17.36 24.76 -8.62
CA SER A 283 16.38 25.32 -7.69
C SER A 283 17.05 25.81 -6.40
N TYR A 284 18.04 25.06 -5.90
CA TYR A 284 18.84 25.48 -4.75
C TYR A 284 19.68 26.72 -5.05
N ALA A 285 20.27 26.79 -6.25
CA ALA A 285 21.05 27.95 -6.68
C ALA A 285 20.18 29.21 -6.81
N LEU A 286 18.96 29.08 -7.35
CA LEU A 286 17.99 30.18 -7.43
C LEU A 286 17.60 30.68 -6.03
N LEU A 287 17.23 29.78 -5.12
CA LEU A 287 16.82 30.15 -3.77
C LEU A 287 17.98 30.82 -3.00
N ALA A 288 19.18 30.25 -3.07
CA ALA A 288 20.38 30.84 -2.48
C ALA A 288 20.67 32.23 -3.07
N GLY A 289 20.51 32.40 -4.38
CA GLY A 289 20.63 33.69 -5.06
C GLY A 289 19.60 34.72 -4.58
N LEU A 290 18.33 34.34 -4.44
CA LEU A 290 17.25 35.20 -3.93
C LEU A 290 17.49 35.60 -2.47
N LEU A 291 17.94 34.68 -1.62
CA LEU A 291 18.29 34.95 -0.22
C LEU A 291 19.51 35.88 -0.11
N GLY A 292 20.53 35.66 -0.94
CA GLY A 292 21.70 36.55 -1.04
C GLY A 292 21.31 37.97 -1.48
N MET A 293 20.45 38.09 -2.50
CA MET A 293 19.97 39.38 -3.01
C MET A 293 19.10 40.11 -1.99
N SER A 294 18.20 39.42 -1.31
CA SER A 294 17.36 40.01 -0.25
C SER A 294 18.20 40.50 0.93
N TYR A 295 19.23 39.75 1.35
CA TYR A 295 20.19 40.22 2.35
C TYR A 295 20.92 41.51 1.92
N VAL A 296 21.42 41.57 0.68
CA VAL A 296 22.08 42.77 0.13
C VAL A 296 21.13 43.97 0.09
N MET A 297 19.87 43.74 -0.32
CA MET A 297 18.84 44.80 -0.37
C MET A 297 18.48 45.33 1.02
N VAL A 298 18.38 44.47 2.04
CA VAL A 298 18.13 44.90 3.43
C VAL A 298 19.32 45.67 4.00
N ARG A 299 20.55 45.23 3.70
CA ARG A 299 21.77 45.92 4.16
C ARG A 299 21.93 47.31 3.53
N ARG A 300 21.53 47.51 2.27
CA ARG A 300 21.61 48.81 1.57
C ARG A 300 20.53 49.82 1.99
N ARG A 301 19.52 49.39 2.74
CA ARG A 301 18.44 50.26 3.25
C ARG A 301 18.68 50.75 4.68
N LYS A 302 19.77 50.34 5.32
CA LYS A 302 20.31 50.95 6.55
C LYS A 302 21.47 51.86 6.21
#